data_AF-A0A2T2SDI8-F1
#
_entry.id   AF-A0A2T2SDI8-F1
#
_cell.length_a   1.000
_cell.length_b   1.000
_cell.length_c   1.000
_cell.angle_alpha   90.00
_cell.angle_beta   90.00
_cell.angle_gamma   90.00
#
_symmetry.space_group_name_H-M   'P 1'
#
loop_
_entity.id
_entity.type
_entity.pdbx_description
1 polymer ?
#
loop_
_entity_poly.entity_id
_entity_poly.type
_entity_poly.pdbx_seq_one_letter_code
_entity_poly.pdbx_strand_id
1 'polypeptide(L)'
;LSKDWAYYIDQHSAADTPPEWTLHGRDGDRLTTLQANDALAQRLDSLDLPQKRFTTLPAADGTPLNAYVITPTDFDPAEQYPVLMYVYGGPGVQTVTNQWGGSRQLWHQYLAREHDVVVVSVDNRGTGGRGKAFQDVPYQQLGQPEAADQIRAAQALADSAWVDADRIGIWGWSYGGYMTLLSMLKGEGPSTFDTGISVAPVTDWRLYDTIYTERYMSTPQRNEDGYENGAPQTYADRLRANQNLLMVHGDDDDNVHVQNSVQMVNQLQDANKQFRFMMYPTREHGIAGGKTRLHLFTMITNMVTEHLAPASRAETSRSTSAAGE
;
A
#
# COMPACT_ATOMS: atom_id res chain seq x y z
N LEU A 1 -0.70 -31.45 0.65
CA LEU A 1 -0.36 -32.81 0.15
C LEU A 1 -0.60 -33.82 1.27
N SER A 2 -1.19 -34.98 0.96
CA SER A 2 -1.31 -36.10 1.91
C SER A 2 0.06 -36.71 2.22
N LYS A 3 0.17 -37.44 3.32
CA LYS A 3 1.45 -38.03 3.79
C LYS A 3 2.08 -39.01 2.77
N ASP A 4 1.24 -39.68 2.00
CA ASP A 4 1.61 -40.64 0.96
C ASP A 4 1.67 -40.02 -0.45
N TRP A 5 1.46 -38.70 -0.57
CA TRP A 5 1.46 -37.97 -1.83
C TRP A 5 0.42 -38.46 -2.86
N ALA A 6 -0.62 -39.15 -2.40
CA ALA A 6 -1.72 -39.61 -3.22
C ALA A 6 -2.75 -38.51 -3.51
N TYR A 7 -2.85 -37.50 -2.64
CA TYR A 7 -3.83 -36.42 -2.73
C TYR A 7 -3.23 -35.06 -2.38
N TYR A 8 -3.86 -34.00 -2.85
CA TYR A 8 -3.62 -32.65 -2.36
C TYR A 8 -4.90 -31.85 -2.26
N ILE A 9 -4.91 -30.91 -1.31
CA ILE A 9 -5.92 -29.84 -1.28
C ILE A 9 -5.30 -28.68 -2.04
N ASP A 10 -5.99 -28.22 -3.06
CA ASP A 10 -5.67 -26.99 -3.77
C ASP A 10 -6.48 -25.84 -3.17
N GLN A 11 -5.86 -24.67 -3.12
CA GLN A 11 -6.52 -23.42 -2.80
C GLN A 11 -6.27 -22.46 -3.96
N HIS A 12 -7.30 -22.22 -4.76
CA HIS A 12 -7.23 -21.35 -5.93
C HIS A 12 -8.03 -20.07 -5.69
N SER A 13 -7.52 -18.93 -6.14
CA SER A 13 -8.29 -17.68 -6.26
C SER A 13 -7.75 -16.84 -7.41
N ALA A 14 -8.51 -15.84 -7.84
CA ALA A 14 -8.08 -14.85 -8.82
C ALA A 14 -8.39 -13.44 -8.31
N ALA A 15 -7.88 -12.40 -9.00
CA ALA A 15 -8.08 -11.01 -8.61
C ALA A 15 -9.55 -10.69 -8.27
N ASP A 16 -10.48 -11.16 -9.10
CA ASP A 16 -11.92 -10.89 -8.96
C ASP A 16 -12.72 -12.15 -8.57
N THR A 17 -12.06 -13.20 -8.05
CA THR A 17 -12.71 -14.47 -7.67
C THR A 17 -12.29 -14.88 -6.26
N PRO A 18 -13.23 -15.01 -5.31
CA PRO A 18 -12.90 -15.45 -3.96
C PRO A 18 -12.28 -16.86 -3.96
N PRO A 19 -11.55 -17.25 -2.90
CA PRO A 19 -10.86 -18.51 -2.88
C PRO A 19 -11.82 -19.71 -2.88
N GLU A 20 -11.47 -20.75 -3.65
CA GLU A 20 -12.04 -22.09 -3.56
C GLU A 20 -11.01 -23.08 -3.02
N TRP A 21 -11.50 -24.09 -2.31
CA TRP A 21 -10.71 -25.23 -1.85
C TRP A 21 -11.24 -26.51 -2.47
N THR A 22 -10.36 -27.27 -3.11
CA THR A 22 -10.70 -28.49 -3.83
C THR A 22 -9.77 -29.63 -3.43
N LEU A 23 -10.28 -30.85 -3.43
CA LEU A 23 -9.48 -32.06 -3.23
C LEU A 23 -9.15 -32.65 -4.60
N HIS A 24 -7.87 -32.94 -4.82
CA HIS A 24 -7.36 -33.52 -6.05
C HIS A 24 -6.63 -34.84 -5.79
N GLY A 25 -6.69 -35.75 -6.75
CA GLY A 25 -5.78 -36.90 -6.87
C GLY A 25 -4.39 -36.45 -7.33
N ARG A 26 -3.39 -37.31 -7.18
CA ARG A 26 -2.00 -37.00 -7.57
C ARG A 26 -1.78 -36.78 -9.07
N ASP A 27 -2.71 -37.24 -9.88
CA ASP A 27 -2.80 -37.03 -11.33
C ASP A 27 -3.34 -35.64 -11.70
N GLY A 28 -3.87 -34.90 -10.73
CA GLY A 28 -4.46 -33.58 -10.89
C GLY A 28 -5.98 -33.59 -10.99
N ASP A 29 -6.62 -34.76 -11.03
CA ASP A 29 -8.06 -34.87 -11.16
C ASP A 29 -8.77 -34.30 -9.93
N ARG A 30 -9.72 -33.38 -10.16
CA ARG A 30 -10.57 -32.82 -9.10
C ARG A 30 -11.54 -33.91 -8.63
N LEU A 31 -11.36 -34.37 -7.39
CA LEU A 31 -12.21 -35.38 -6.77
C LEU A 31 -13.47 -34.76 -6.17
N THR A 32 -13.33 -33.61 -5.50
CA THR A 32 -14.47 -32.88 -4.92
C THR A 32 -14.12 -31.43 -4.59
N THR A 33 -15.14 -30.61 -4.34
CA THR A 33 -15.02 -29.25 -3.80
C THR A 33 -15.27 -29.27 -2.31
N LEU A 34 -14.32 -28.75 -1.54
CA LEU A 34 -14.41 -28.68 -0.08
C LEU A 34 -15.08 -27.38 0.38
N GLN A 35 -14.78 -26.27 -0.30
CA GLN A 35 -15.37 -24.95 -0.05
C GLN A 35 -15.33 -24.11 -1.32
N ALA A 36 -16.47 -23.58 -1.78
CA ALA A 36 -16.57 -22.78 -3.01
C ALA A 36 -16.79 -21.27 -2.75
N ASN A 37 -17.22 -20.88 -1.55
CA ASN A 37 -17.62 -19.50 -1.24
C ASN A 37 -18.74 -18.90 -2.13
N ASP A 38 -19.68 -19.74 -2.59
CA ASP A 38 -20.79 -19.30 -3.46
C ASP A 38 -21.58 -18.12 -2.91
N ALA A 39 -21.85 -18.09 -1.60
CA ALA A 39 -22.56 -16.99 -0.95
C ALA A 39 -21.80 -15.66 -1.00
N LEU A 40 -20.46 -15.71 -0.91
CA LEU A 40 -19.63 -14.53 -1.09
C LEU A 40 -19.60 -14.11 -2.56
N ALA A 41 -19.43 -15.06 -3.49
CA ALA A 41 -19.43 -14.78 -4.93
C ALA A 41 -20.73 -14.08 -5.35
N GLN A 42 -21.89 -14.64 -4.99
CA GLN A 42 -23.20 -14.03 -5.28
C GLN A 42 -23.35 -12.63 -4.68
N ARG A 43 -22.82 -12.42 -3.47
CA ARG A 43 -22.84 -11.08 -2.85
C ARG A 43 -21.97 -10.10 -3.61
N LEU A 44 -20.77 -10.51 -4.05
CA LEU A 44 -19.86 -9.66 -4.81
C LEU A 44 -20.47 -9.29 -6.17
N ASP A 45 -21.10 -10.25 -6.86
CA ASP A 45 -21.80 -10.03 -8.13
C ASP A 45 -22.90 -8.97 -8.01
N SER A 46 -23.56 -8.88 -6.85
CA SER A 46 -24.61 -7.88 -6.59
C SER A 46 -24.10 -6.45 -6.34
N LEU A 47 -22.79 -6.27 -6.14
CA LEU A 47 -22.20 -4.99 -5.73
C LEU A 47 -21.68 -4.16 -6.91
N ASP A 48 -21.59 -4.74 -8.11
CA ASP A 48 -21.01 -4.09 -9.30
C ASP A 48 -19.65 -3.46 -8.97
N LEU A 49 -18.71 -4.29 -8.51
CA LEU A 49 -17.41 -3.83 -8.05
C LEU A 49 -16.49 -3.55 -9.24
N PRO A 50 -15.73 -2.44 -9.22
CA PRO A 50 -14.74 -2.20 -10.26
C PRO A 50 -13.64 -3.26 -10.29
N GLN A 51 -13.23 -3.64 -11.49
CA GLN A 51 -12.29 -4.74 -11.72
C GLN A 51 -10.83 -4.32 -11.52
N LYS A 52 -10.01 -5.26 -11.03
CA LYS A 52 -8.55 -5.09 -10.97
C LYS A 52 -7.92 -5.50 -12.31
N ARG A 53 -7.33 -4.54 -13.02
CA ARG A 53 -6.66 -4.77 -14.31
C ARG A 53 -5.15 -4.70 -14.16
N PHE A 54 -4.44 -5.68 -14.73
CA PHE A 54 -2.98 -5.73 -14.70
C PHE A 54 -2.36 -4.97 -15.87
N THR A 55 -1.27 -4.27 -15.60
CA THR A 55 -0.51 -3.48 -16.59
C THR A 55 0.96 -3.40 -16.15
N THR A 56 1.75 -2.57 -16.83
CA THR A 56 3.12 -2.25 -16.45
C THR A 56 3.37 -0.76 -16.39
N LEU A 57 4.22 -0.33 -15.44
CA LEU A 57 4.73 1.04 -15.32
C LEU A 57 6.27 1.03 -15.30
N PRO A 58 6.95 2.11 -15.72
CA PRO A 58 8.41 2.14 -15.74
C PRO A 58 9.00 2.34 -14.33
N ALA A 59 10.05 1.58 -14.02
CA ALA A 59 10.99 1.87 -12.94
C ALA A 59 11.86 3.09 -13.27
N ALA A 60 12.62 3.58 -12.29
CA ALA A 60 13.55 4.69 -12.49
C ALA A 60 14.63 4.40 -13.55
N ASP A 61 15.02 3.13 -13.73
CA ASP A 61 15.97 2.69 -14.76
C ASP A 61 15.30 2.24 -16.08
N GLY A 62 13.98 2.41 -16.20
CA GLY A 62 13.19 1.96 -17.36
C GLY A 62 12.76 0.49 -17.31
N THR A 63 13.13 -0.29 -16.29
CA THR A 63 12.64 -1.66 -16.11
C THR A 63 11.11 -1.66 -16.03
N PRO A 64 10.38 -2.51 -16.79
CA PRO A 64 8.93 -2.60 -16.67
C PRO A 64 8.58 -3.25 -15.32
N LEU A 65 7.79 -2.55 -14.51
CA LEU A 65 7.27 -2.98 -13.22
C LEU A 65 5.84 -3.50 -13.38
N ASN A 66 5.53 -4.64 -12.75
CA ASN A 66 4.16 -5.12 -12.71
C ASN A 66 3.30 -4.12 -11.93
N ALA A 67 2.15 -3.77 -12.47
CA ALA A 67 1.19 -2.90 -11.83
C ALA A 67 -0.23 -3.46 -11.93
N TYR A 68 -1.11 -3.05 -11.03
CA TYR A 68 -2.55 -3.15 -11.23
C TYR A 68 -3.21 -1.79 -11.11
N VAL A 69 -4.34 -1.62 -11.79
CA VAL A 69 -5.20 -0.44 -11.74
C VAL A 69 -6.63 -0.87 -11.45
N ILE A 70 -7.31 -0.15 -10.56
CA ILE A 70 -8.75 -0.25 -10.30
C ILE A 70 -9.34 1.13 -10.62
N THR A 71 -10.12 1.21 -11.69
CA THR A 71 -10.82 2.44 -12.12
C THR A 71 -12.26 2.43 -11.64
N PRO A 72 -12.96 3.58 -11.59
CA PRO A 72 -14.41 3.62 -11.42
C PRO A 72 -15.16 2.73 -12.44
N THR A 73 -16.37 2.30 -12.10
CA THR A 73 -17.21 1.44 -12.97
C THR A 73 -17.65 2.14 -14.25
N ASP A 74 -17.87 3.44 -14.18
CA ASP A 74 -18.25 4.37 -15.25
C ASP A 74 -17.05 5.21 -15.73
N PHE A 75 -15.83 4.68 -15.62
CA PHE A 75 -14.60 5.37 -16.03
C PHE A 75 -14.67 5.88 -17.47
N ASP A 76 -14.46 7.19 -17.63
CA ASP A 76 -14.34 7.86 -18.91
C ASP A 76 -12.89 8.37 -19.09
N PRO A 77 -12.12 7.85 -20.07
CA PRO A 77 -10.75 8.30 -20.30
C PRO A 77 -10.64 9.77 -20.75
N ALA A 78 -11.75 10.46 -21.05
CA ALA A 78 -11.78 11.90 -21.32
C ALA A 78 -11.86 12.76 -20.04
N GLU A 79 -12.21 12.18 -18.90
CA GLU A 79 -12.27 12.84 -17.58
C GLU A 79 -10.98 12.63 -16.78
N GLN A 80 -10.71 13.51 -15.83
CA GLN A 80 -9.53 13.43 -14.95
C GLN A 80 -9.87 12.92 -13.56
N TYR A 81 -9.15 11.88 -13.12
CA TYR A 81 -9.35 11.22 -11.85
C TYR A 81 -8.14 11.40 -10.92
N PRO A 82 -8.37 11.60 -9.62
CA PRO A 82 -7.31 11.46 -8.62
C PRO A 82 -6.83 10.00 -8.54
N VAL A 83 -5.56 9.83 -8.18
CA VAL A 83 -4.93 8.51 -8.04
C VAL A 83 -4.49 8.29 -6.61
N LEU A 84 -4.82 7.13 -6.04
CA LEU A 84 -4.22 6.63 -4.80
C LEU A 84 -3.32 5.44 -5.11
N MET A 85 -2.02 5.62 -4.97
CA MET A 85 -1.05 4.54 -5.08
C MET A 85 -1.00 3.72 -3.78
N TYR A 86 -1.22 2.41 -3.87
CA TYR A 86 -0.97 1.46 -2.80
C TYR A 86 0.45 0.91 -2.91
N VAL A 87 1.22 0.99 -1.82
CA VAL A 87 2.57 0.43 -1.75
C VAL A 87 2.73 -0.46 -0.52
N TYR A 88 3.35 -1.61 -0.73
CA TYR A 88 4.13 -2.27 0.32
C TYR A 88 5.61 -2.13 0.02
N GLY A 89 6.08 -2.62 -1.13
CA GLY A 89 7.41 -2.34 -1.67
C GLY A 89 8.60 -2.98 -0.94
N GLY A 90 8.34 -3.81 0.07
CA GLY A 90 9.39 -4.49 0.83
C GLY A 90 10.02 -5.68 0.08
N PRO A 91 11.28 -6.03 0.39
CA PRO A 91 11.99 -7.15 -0.23
C PRO A 91 11.19 -8.45 -0.27
N GLY A 92 11.03 -9.02 -1.46
CA GLY A 92 10.39 -10.32 -1.68
C GLY A 92 8.86 -10.35 -1.55
N VAL A 93 8.20 -9.24 -1.21
CA VAL A 93 6.74 -9.17 -1.12
C VAL A 93 6.16 -8.66 -2.43
N GLN A 94 5.05 -9.24 -2.86
CA GLN A 94 4.31 -8.81 -4.06
C GLN A 94 2.93 -8.29 -3.66
N THR A 95 2.51 -7.21 -4.31
CA THR A 95 1.16 -6.66 -4.24
C THR A 95 0.39 -6.88 -5.54
N VAL A 96 1.11 -7.10 -6.64
CA VAL A 96 0.56 -7.28 -7.98
C VAL A 96 0.54 -8.76 -8.33
N THR A 97 -0.48 -9.45 -7.82
CA THR A 97 -0.72 -10.88 -8.02
C THR A 97 -2.15 -11.12 -8.52
N ASN A 98 -2.34 -12.11 -9.39
CA ASN A 98 -3.68 -12.59 -9.75
C ASN A 98 -4.27 -13.46 -8.63
N GLN A 99 -4.63 -12.82 -7.51
CA GLN A 99 -5.11 -13.46 -6.30
C GLN A 99 -6.16 -12.58 -5.63
N TRP A 100 -7.13 -13.21 -4.94
CA TRP A 100 -8.15 -12.51 -4.17
C TRP A 100 -7.51 -11.62 -3.09
N GLY A 101 -7.73 -10.30 -3.18
CA GLY A 101 -7.11 -9.31 -2.29
C GLY A 101 -7.86 -9.02 -0.98
N GLY A 102 -8.97 -9.72 -0.72
CA GLY A 102 -9.73 -9.60 0.52
C GLY A 102 -10.24 -8.20 0.85
N SER A 103 -10.33 -7.87 2.13
CA SER A 103 -10.92 -6.62 2.62
C SER A 103 -10.19 -5.36 2.14
N ARG A 104 -8.87 -5.42 1.95
CA ARG A 104 -8.09 -4.28 1.44
C ARG A 104 -8.45 -3.98 -0.01
N GLN A 105 -8.56 -5.01 -0.86
CA GLN A 105 -9.01 -4.83 -2.24
C GLN A 105 -10.45 -4.33 -2.29
N LEU A 106 -11.35 -4.86 -1.44
CA LEU A 106 -12.71 -4.37 -1.35
C LEU A 106 -12.78 -2.89 -0.95
N TRP A 107 -11.89 -2.43 -0.06
CA TRP A 107 -11.76 -1.02 0.26
C TRP A 107 -11.24 -0.18 -0.92
N HIS A 108 -10.28 -0.70 -1.70
CA HIS A 108 -9.83 -0.05 -2.94
C HIS A 108 -10.96 0.08 -3.98
N GLN A 109 -11.74 -0.98 -4.16
CA GLN A 109 -12.90 -0.99 -5.05
C GLN A 109 -13.99 -0.03 -4.57
N TYR A 110 -14.19 0.06 -3.24
CA TYR A 110 -15.08 1.05 -2.64
C TYR A 110 -14.63 2.49 -2.93
N LEU A 111 -13.33 2.80 -2.81
CA LEU A 111 -12.80 4.14 -3.17
C LEU A 111 -13.03 4.47 -4.65
N ALA A 112 -12.75 3.53 -5.54
CA ALA A 112 -12.94 3.74 -6.97
C ALA A 112 -14.42 3.90 -7.34
N ARG A 113 -15.32 3.14 -6.72
CA ARG A 113 -16.76 3.16 -7.01
C ARG A 113 -17.49 4.36 -6.43
N GLU A 114 -17.23 4.69 -5.16
CA GLU A 114 -18.04 5.68 -4.43
C GLU A 114 -17.46 7.09 -4.48
N HIS A 115 -16.14 7.21 -4.70
CA HIS A 115 -15.41 8.47 -4.57
C HIS A 115 -14.61 8.85 -5.82
N ASP A 116 -14.75 8.09 -6.91
CA ASP A 116 -14.06 8.33 -8.18
C ASP A 116 -12.53 8.41 -8.05
N VAL A 117 -11.94 7.62 -7.12
CA VAL A 117 -10.50 7.55 -6.89
C VAL A 117 -9.91 6.32 -7.54
N VAL A 118 -9.06 6.50 -8.56
CA VAL A 118 -8.35 5.39 -9.19
C VAL A 118 -7.30 4.84 -8.23
N VAL A 119 -7.28 3.53 -8.02
CA VAL A 119 -6.26 2.88 -7.19
C VAL A 119 -5.23 2.17 -8.06
N VAL A 120 -3.96 2.47 -7.84
CA VAL A 120 -2.84 1.83 -8.56
C VAL A 120 -1.90 1.16 -7.56
N SER A 121 -1.37 -0.01 -7.87
CA SER A 121 -0.30 -0.64 -7.09
C SER A 121 0.82 -1.04 -8.02
N VAL A 122 2.06 -0.89 -7.57
CA VAL A 122 3.26 -1.14 -8.38
C VAL A 122 4.25 -1.97 -7.58
N ASP A 123 4.64 -3.13 -8.13
CA ASP A 123 5.71 -3.97 -7.62
C ASP A 123 7.06 -3.45 -8.15
N ASN A 124 7.70 -2.57 -7.37
CA ASN A 124 9.00 -1.96 -7.65
C ASN A 124 10.17 -2.97 -7.55
N ARG A 125 11.37 -2.54 -7.98
CA ARG A 125 12.59 -3.35 -7.83
C ARG A 125 12.82 -3.70 -6.36
N GLY A 126 13.17 -4.96 -6.09
CA GLY A 126 13.22 -5.54 -4.74
C GLY A 126 12.09 -6.50 -4.41
N THR A 127 10.93 -6.39 -5.08
CA THR A 127 9.80 -7.31 -4.87
C THR A 127 10.07 -8.72 -5.41
N GLY A 128 9.25 -9.69 -4.97
CA GLY A 128 9.39 -11.11 -5.31
C GLY A 128 8.94 -11.47 -6.73
N GLY A 129 9.05 -12.75 -7.09
CA GLY A 129 8.47 -13.29 -8.33
C GLY A 129 9.21 -12.92 -9.63
N ARG A 130 10.37 -12.24 -9.54
CA ARG A 130 11.11 -11.72 -10.72
C ARG A 130 12.61 -12.08 -10.76
N GLY A 131 13.01 -13.06 -9.96
CA GLY A 131 14.38 -13.55 -9.91
C GLY A 131 15.32 -12.70 -9.04
N LYS A 132 16.48 -13.27 -8.72
CA LYS A 132 17.42 -12.70 -7.73
C LYS A 132 17.95 -11.32 -8.10
N ALA A 133 18.30 -11.09 -9.37
CA ALA A 133 18.83 -9.80 -9.81
C ALA A 133 17.85 -8.65 -9.59
N PHE A 134 16.55 -8.90 -9.74
CA PHE A 134 15.50 -7.91 -9.47
C PHE A 134 15.28 -7.71 -7.96
N GLN A 135 15.34 -8.79 -7.19
CA GLN A 135 15.14 -8.78 -5.74
C GLN A 135 16.31 -8.16 -4.95
N ASP A 136 17.54 -8.26 -5.47
CA ASP A 136 18.75 -7.78 -4.78
C ASP A 136 19.01 -6.27 -5.00
N VAL A 137 18.26 -5.60 -5.88
CA VAL A 137 18.44 -4.16 -6.16
C VAL A 137 18.50 -3.28 -4.91
N PRO A 138 17.62 -3.45 -3.89
CA PRO A 138 17.67 -2.63 -2.68
C PRO A 138 18.70 -3.10 -1.63
N TYR A 139 19.54 -4.10 -1.92
CA TYR A 139 20.55 -4.57 -0.97
C TYR A 139 21.51 -3.46 -0.56
N GLN A 140 21.67 -3.27 0.75
CA GLN A 140 22.38 -2.19 1.45
C GLN A 140 21.82 -0.77 1.23
N GLN A 141 20.68 -0.64 0.56
CA GLN A 141 20.10 0.66 0.23
C GLN A 141 18.57 0.64 0.27
N LEU A 142 17.99 -0.10 1.23
CA LEU A 142 16.54 -0.22 1.38
C LEU A 142 15.84 1.14 1.31
N GLY A 143 14.71 1.19 0.63
CA GLY A 143 13.88 2.38 0.41
C GLY A 143 14.42 3.37 -0.63
N GLN A 144 15.66 3.23 -1.11
CA GLN A 144 16.23 4.19 -2.07
C GLN A 144 15.77 3.89 -3.51
N PRO A 145 16.15 2.76 -4.14
CA PRO A 145 15.66 2.43 -5.48
C PRO A 145 14.15 2.20 -5.49
N GLU A 146 13.59 1.67 -4.39
CA GLU A 146 12.16 1.47 -4.24
C GLU A 146 11.38 2.77 -4.34
N ALA A 147 11.85 3.84 -3.69
CA ALA A 147 11.13 5.11 -3.67
C ALA A 147 11.26 5.82 -5.02
N ALA A 148 12.45 5.74 -5.64
CA ALA A 148 12.67 6.24 -6.99
C ALA A 148 11.73 5.57 -8.01
N ASP A 149 11.50 4.26 -7.88
CA ASP A 149 10.58 3.51 -8.73
C ASP A 149 9.12 3.95 -8.53
N GLN A 150 8.67 4.14 -7.29
CA GLN A 150 7.31 4.62 -7.02
C GLN A 150 7.11 6.05 -7.53
N ILE A 151 8.09 6.94 -7.34
CA ILE A 151 8.07 8.31 -7.87
C ILE A 151 8.00 8.28 -9.40
N ARG A 152 8.85 7.48 -10.05
CA ARG A 152 8.85 7.37 -11.52
C ARG A 152 7.55 6.81 -12.07
N ALA A 153 6.97 5.81 -11.40
CA ALA A 153 5.70 5.22 -11.77
C ALA A 153 4.54 6.23 -11.64
N ALA A 154 4.51 7.03 -10.56
CA ALA A 154 3.55 8.11 -10.39
C ALA A 154 3.67 9.17 -11.50
N GLN A 155 4.89 9.56 -11.86
CA GLN A 155 5.14 10.49 -12.97
C GLN A 155 4.67 9.93 -14.31
N ALA A 156 4.89 8.63 -14.59
CA ALA A 156 4.36 7.99 -15.79
C ALA A 156 2.82 7.95 -15.81
N LEU A 157 2.17 7.80 -14.65
CA LEU A 157 0.72 7.89 -14.57
C LEU A 157 0.24 9.31 -14.89
N ALA A 158 0.90 10.33 -14.34
CA ALA A 158 0.59 11.74 -14.60
C ALA A 158 0.67 12.15 -16.08
N ASP A 159 1.42 11.42 -16.91
CA ASP A 159 1.45 11.62 -18.37
C ASP A 159 0.14 11.19 -19.07
N SER A 160 -0.73 10.45 -18.39
CA SER A 160 -2.01 10.00 -18.93
C SER A 160 -3.07 11.10 -18.83
N ALA A 161 -3.81 11.35 -19.91
CA ALA A 161 -4.83 12.40 -19.98
C ALA A 161 -5.94 12.26 -18.92
N TRP A 162 -6.20 11.04 -18.45
CA TRP A 162 -7.23 10.73 -17.45
C TRP A 162 -6.74 10.87 -16.00
N VAL A 163 -5.47 11.15 -15.76
CA VAL A 163 -4.93 11.37 -14.41
C VAL A 163 -4.93 12.85 -14.10
N ASP A 164 -5.47 13.20 -12.94
CA ASP A 164 -5.23 14.50 -12.33
C ASP A 164 -3.87 14.49 -11.63
N ALA A 165 -2.87 15.08 -12.31
CA ALA A 165 -1.48 15.10 -11.84
C ALA A 165 -1.29 15.86 -10.51
N ASP A 166 -2.20 16.75 -10.14
CA ASP A 166 -2.15 17.50 -8.88
C ASP A 166 -2.77 16.70 -7.72
N ARG A 167 -3.44 15.58 -8.00
CA ARG A 167 -4.12 14.73 -7.00
C ARG A 167 -3.66 13.27 -7.06
N ILE A 168 -2.35 13.07 -6.96
CA ILE A 168 -1.74 11.75 -6.78
C ILE A 168 -1.33 11.58 -5.31
N GLY A 169 -1.92 10.60 -4.62
CA GLY A 169 -1.53 10.21 -3.28
C GLY A 169 -0.86 8.84 -3.21
N ILE A 170 -0.27 8.52 -2.07
CA ILE A 170 0.36 7.22 -1.80
C ILE A 170 0.06 6.73 -0.38
N TRP A 171 -0.23 5.45 -0.22
CA TRP A 171 -0.47 4.87 1.10
C TRP A 171 0.13 3.47 1.27
N GLY A 172 0.50 3.16 2.50
CA GLY A 172 1.05 1.87 2.85
C GLY A 172 1.09 1.59 4.35
N TRP A 173 1.36 0.34 4.70
CA TRP A 173 1.45 -0.15 6.07
C TRP A 173 2.77 -0.88 6.29
N SER A 174 3.42 -0.70 7.44
CA SER A 174 4.70 -1.34 7.79
C SER A 174 5.81 -0.84 6.86
N TYR A 175 6.47 -1.73 6.12
CA TYR A 175 7.35 -1.32 5.01
C TYR A 175 6.64 -0.40 4.00
N GLY A 176 5.33 -0.60 3.78
CA GLY A 176 4.55 0.31 2.95
C GLY A 176 4.45 1.72 3.55
N GLY A 177 4.36 1.85 4.87
CA GLY A 177 4.35 3.15 5.55
C GLY A 177 5.72 3.84 5.44
N TYR A 178 6.78 3.06 5.58
CA TYR A 178 8.17 3.48 5.30
C TYR A 178 8.32 4.01 3.87
N MET A 179 7.81 3.26 2.90
CA MET A 179 7.80 3.64 1.48
C MET A 179 6.98 4.89 1.22
N THR A 180 5.80 5.03 1.83
CA THR A 180 5.00 6.26 1.74
C THR A 180 5.82 7.49 2.16
N LEU A 181 6.51 7.43 3.31
CA LEU A 181 7.32 8.55 3.79
C LEU A 181 8.47 8.86 2.83
N LEU A 182 9.24 7.86 2.40
CA LEU A 182 10.37 8.08 1.50
C LEU A 182 9.93 8.57 0.12
N SER A 183 8.87 8.00 -0.45
CA SER A 183 8.32 8.42 -1.74
C SER A 183 7.81 9.85 -1.73
N MET A 184 7.30 10.35 -0.60
CA MET A 184 6.88 11.74 -0.47
C MET A 184 8.04 12.72 -0.23
N LEU A 185 9.11 12.29 0.45
CA LEU A 185 10.13 13.21 0.97
C LEU A 185 11.44 13.20 0.17
N LYS A 186 11.78 12.11 -0.52
CA LYS A 186 13.03 11.99 -1.29
C LYS A 186 12.87 12.40 -2.75
N GLY A 187 13.98 12.76 -3.38
CA GLY A 187 14.05 13.08 -4.81
C GLY A 187 13.00 14.10 -5.24
N GLU A 188 12.22 13.76 -6.26
CA GLU A 188 11.12 14.57 -6.78
C GLU A 188 9.77 14.28 -6.10
N GLY A 189 9.76 13.35 -5.13
CA GLY A 189 8.61 12.98 -4.30
C GLY A 189 7.79 14.15 -3.78
N PRO A 190 8.40 15.22 -3.24
CA PRO A 190 7.66 16.38 -2.75
C PRO A 190 6.81 17.09 -3.82
N SER A 191 7.13 16.93 -5.10
CA SER A 191 6.36 17.45 -6.25
C SER A 191 5.45 16.42 -6.90
N THR A 192 5.64 15.14 -6.58
CA THR A 192 4.94 14.04 -7.25
C THR A 192 3.72 13.58 -6.46
N PHE A 193 3.79 13.61 -5.12
CA PHE A 193 2.69 13.15 -4.27
C PHE A 193 2.09 14.32 -3.48
N ASP A 194 0.79 14.52 -3.61
CA ASP A 194 0.04 15.50 -2.82
C ASP A 194 -0.27 14.96 -1.41
N THR A 195 -0.76 13.72 -1.33
CA THR A 195 -1.29 13.14 -0.09
C THR A 195 -0.60 11.82 0.27
N GLY A 196 -0.23 11.64 1.54
CA GLY A 196 0.37 10.42 2.07
C GLY A 196 -0.34 9.86 3.28
N ILE A 197 -0.48 8.54 3.33
CA ILE A 197 -0.99 7.82 4.50
C ILE A 197 0.00 6.71 4.89
N SER A 198 0.70 6.92 6.00
CA SER A 198 1.77 6.05 6.50
C SER A 198 1.34 5.35 7.79
N VAL A 199 1.07 4.05 7.71
CA VAL A 199 0.60 3.24 8.86
C VAL A 199 1.72 2.34 9.38
N ALA A 200 1.97 2.40 10.69
CA ALA A 200 3.03 1.67 11.41
C ALA A 200 4.39 1.65 10.68
N PRO A 201 4.93 2.83 10.25
CA PRO A 201 6.13 2.86 9.43
C PRO A 201 7.38 2.51 10.23
N VAL A 202 8.29 1.76 9.62
CA VAL A 202 9.71 1.87 9.97
C VAL A 202 10.17 3.26 9.54
N THR A 203 10.96 3.92 10.37
CA THR A 203 11.57 5.21 10.03
C THR A 203 13.07 5.17 10.22
N ASP A 204 13.61 4.23 10.99
CA ASP A 204 15.04 4.00 11.03
C ASP A 204 15.32 2.51 11.18
N TRP A 205 16.11 1.96 10.27
CA TRP A 205 16.49 0.55 10.27
C TRP A 205 17.27 0.15 11.53
N ARG A 206 17.88 1.10 12.26
CA ARG A 206 18.51 0.84 13.57
C ARG A 206 17.49 0.46 14.67
N LEU A 207 16.21 0.73 14.46
CA LEU A 207 15.12 0.47 15.40
C LEU A 207 14.34 -0.81 15.10
N TYR A 208 14.69 -1.52 14.03
CA TYR A 208 14.03 -2.74 13.62
C TYR A 208 14.90 -3.97 13.92
N ASP A 209 14.31 -5.17 13.87
CA ASP A 209 15.01 -6.37 14.33
C ASP A 209 16.27 -6.69 13.51
N THR A 210 17.26 -7.30 14.15
CA THR A 210 18.56 -7.63 13.55
C THR A 210 18.45 -8.61 12.38
N ILE A 211 17.55 -9.59 12.45
CA ILE A 211 17.47 -10.68 11.46
C ILE A 211 16.90 -10.18 10.14
N TYR A 212 15.86 -9.34 10.19
CA TYR A 212 15.34 -8.68 9.00
C TYR A 212 16.33 -7.64 8.50
N THR A 213 16.78 -6.75 9.37
CA THR A 213 17.53 -5.58 8.96
C THR A 213 18.89 -5.96 8.39
N GLU A 214 19.69 -6.75 9.11
CA GLU A 214 21.05 -7.08 8.66
C GLU A 214 21.07 -7.96 7.41
N ARG A 215 19.99 -8.73 7.16
CA ARG A 215 19.83 -9.50 5.92
C ARG A 215 19.86 -8.59 4.68
N TYR A 216 19.25 -7.41 4.76
CA TYR A 216 19.12 -6.50 3.63
C TYR A 216 20.06 -5.30 3.71
N MET A 217 20.48 -4.89 4.90
CA MET A 217 21.25 -3.67 5.13
C MET A 217 22.67 -3.92 5.62
N SER A 218 23.09 -5.17 5.88
CA SER A 218 24.31 -5.45 6.66
C SER A 218 24.21 -4.82 8.06
N THR A 219 25.30 -4.82 8.83
CA THR A 219 25.36 -4.11 10.12
C THR A 219 25.53 -2.60 9.90
N PRO A 220 25.05 -1.72 10.81
CA PRO A 220 25.24 -0.27 10.69
C PRO A 220 26.70 0.16 10.47
N GLN A 221 27.66 -0.51 11.12
CA GLN A 221 29.09 -0.21 11.00
C GLN A 221 29.69 -0.54 9.62
N ARG A 222 28.99 -1.35 8.82
CA ARG A 222 29.42 -1.76 7.48
C ARG A 222 28.65 -1.03 6.38
N ASN A 223 27.61 -0.28 6.73
CA ASN A 223 26.69 0.33 5.77
C ASN A 223 26.07 1.63 6.32
N GLU A 224 26.89 2.50 6.91
CA GLU A 224 26.43 3.74 7.55
C GLU A 224 25.56 4.58 6.60
N ASP A 225 26.06 4.85 5.38
CA ASP A 225 25.33 5.58 4.35
C ASP A 225 23.99 4.94 3.99
N GLY A 226 23.91 3.61 3.94
CA GLY A 226 22.66 2.92 3.64
C GLY A 226 21.60 3.15 4.72
N TYR A 227 21.99 3.05 5.99
CA TYR A 227 21.11 3.31 7.12
C TYR A 227 20.69 4.79 7.19
N GLU A 228 21.60 5.73 6.94
CA GLU A 228 21.29 7.16 6.95
C GLU A 228 20.38 7.56 5.78
N ASN A 229 20.74 7.19 4.56
CA ASN A 229 19.96 7.54 3.37
C ASN A 229 18.62 6.80 3.31
N GLY A 230 18.50 5.68 4.01
CA GLY A 230 17.26 4.94 4.19
C GLY A 230 16.36 5.49 5.29
N ALA A 231 16.71 6.55 6.03
CA ALA A 231 15.95 6.99 7.20
C ALA A 231 15.02 8.19 6.86
N PRO A 232 13.69 8.00 6.63
CA PRO A 232 12.81 9.08 6.19
C PRO A 232 12.75 10.33 7.09
N GLN A 233 13.03 10.20 8.39
CA GLN A 233 13.08 11.32 9.34
C GLN A 233 14.21 12.32 9.05
N THR A 234 15.24 11.92 8.31
CA THR A 234 16.30 12.83 7.83
C THR A 234 15.83 13.76 6.73
N TYR A 235 14.65 13.51 6.14
CA TYR A 235 14.05 14.30 5.06
C TYR A 235 12.75 14.99 5.48
N ALA A 236 12.46 15.08 6.79
CA ALA A 236 11.20 15.64 7.31
C ALA A 236 10.98 17.10 6.85
N ASP A 237 12.06 17.88 6.71
CA ASP A 237 12.07 19.26 6.22
C ASP A 237 11.61 19.40 4.76
N ARG A 238 11.58 18.29 4.01
CA ARG A 238 11.16 18.26 2.60
C ARG A 238 9.65 18.16 2.40
N LEU A 239 8.87 17.88 3.44
CA LEU A 239 7.41 17.94 3.35
C LEU A 239 6.98 19.36 3.00
N ARG A 240 6.25 19.54 1.89
CA ARG A 240 5.79 20.86 1.45
C ARG A 240 4.53 21.27 2.22
N ALA A 241 4.31 22.58 2.32
CA ALA A 241 3.18 23.14 3.04
C ALA A 241 1.82 22.77 2.43
N ASN A 242 1.78 22.42 1.14
CA ASN A 242 0.59 21.99 0.42
C ASN A 242 0.40 20.46 0.39
N GLN A 243 1.33 19.68 0.94
CA GLN A 243 1.18 18.23 1.03
C GLN A 243 0.41 17.84 2.30
N ASN A 244 -0.36 16.76 2.20
CA ASN A 244 -1.17 16.24 3.30
C ASN A 244 -0.59 14.92 3.79
N LEU A 245 -0.14 14.84 5.04
CA LEU A 245 0.41 13.61 5.63
C LEU A 245 -0.42 13.14 6.81
N LEU A 246 -0.91 11.89 6.75
CA LEU A 246 -1.48 11.16 7.88
C LEU A 246 -0.52 10.04 8.30
N MET A 247 -0.07 10.10 9.54
CA MET A 247 0.66 9.03 10.19
C MET A 247 -0.23 8.29 11.19
N VAL A 248 -0.10 6.97 11.25
CA VAL A 248 -0.89 6.12 12.17
C VAL A 248 0.01 5.08 12.83
N HIS A 249 -0.14 4.85 14.13
CA HIS A 249 0.59 3.77 14.82
C HIS A 249 -0.23 3.19 15.99
N GLY A 250 -0.04 1.91 16.29
CA GLY A 250 -0.39 1.34 17.59
C GLY A 250 0.70 1.66 18.62
N ASP A 251 0.35 1.93 19.88
CA ASP A 251 1.35 2.23 20.92
C ASP A 251 1.99 0.97 21.54
N ASP A 252 1.39 -0.20 21.31
CA ASP A 252 1.82 -1.52 21.79
C ASP A 252 2.31 -2.39 20.62
N ASP A 253 2.81 -1.75 19.55
CA ASP A 253 3.37 -2.42 18.37
C ASP A 253 4.69 -3.12 18.75
N ASP A 254 4.62 -4.46 18.80
CA ASP A 254 5.67 -5.38 19.18
C ASP A 254 6.64 -5.72 18.04
N ASN A 255 6.35 -5.25 16.83
CA ASN A 255 7.13 -5.52 15.64
C ASN A 255 7.83 -4.25 15.14
N VAL A 256 7.06 -3.25 14.70
CA VAL A 256 7.58 -1.92 14.39
C VAL A 256 7.32 -1.07 15.61
N HIS A 257 8.27 -0.99 16.54
CA HIS A 257 8.07 -0.23 17.77
C HIS A 257 7.65 1.22 17.47
N VAL A 258 6.68 1.72 18.26
CA VAL A 258 6.12 3.09 18.14
C VAL A 258 7.19 4.19 18.15
N GLN A 259 8.37 3.90 18.70
CA GLN A 259 9.57 4.75 18.61
C GLN A 259 9.83 5.26 17.19
N ASN A 260 9.56 4.45 16.16
CA ASN A 260 9.67 4.86 14.76
C ASN A 260 8.75 6.03 14.41
N SER A 261 7.47 5.99 14.79
CA SER A 261 6.60 7.15 14.54
C SER A 261 6.95 8.33 15.43
N VAL A 262 7.29 8.10 16.70
CA VAL A 262 7.65 9.19 17.63
C VAL A 262 8.83 10.01 17.11
N GLN A 263 9.90 9.36 16.61
CA GLN A 263 11.05 10.11 16.09
C GLN A 263 10.71 10.92 14.83
N MET A 264 9.87 10.38 13.93
CA MET A 264 9.47 11.08 12.71
C MET A 264 8.55 12.26 13.02
N VAL A 265 7.60 12.09 13.95
CA VAL A 265 6.74 13.16 14.47
C VAL A 265 7.58 14.29 15.05
N ASN A 266 8.61 13.96 15.84
CA ASN A 266 9.53 14.95 16.40
C ASN A 266 10.26 15.73 15.29
N GLN A 267 10.84 15.04 14.29
CA GLN A 267 11.53 15.70 13.18
C GLN A 267 10.61 16.60 12.33
N LEU A 268 9.37 16.17 12.09
CA LEU A 268 8.38 17.01 11.39
C LEU A 268 8.04 18.27 12.19
N GLN A 269 7.87 18.15 13.51
CA GLN A 269 7.60 19.29 14.39
C GLN A 269 8.79 20.25 14.46
N ASP A 270 10.01 19.73 14.61
CA ASP A 270 11.25 20.52 14.60
C ASP A 270 11.43 21.30 13.28
N ALA A 271 11.01 20.70 12.16
CA ALA A 271 11.00 21.33 10.84
C ALA A 271 9.76 22.21 10.56
N ASN A 272 8.90 22.44 11.57
CA ASN A 272 7.64 23.19 11.48
C ASN A 272 6.71 22.73 10.34
N LYS A 273 6.62 21.41 10.14
CA LYS A 273 5.75 20.79 9.14
C LYS A 273 4.42 20.38 9.74
N GLN A 274 3.35 20.58 8.97
CA GLN A 274 2.00 20.21 9.38
C GLN A 274 1.69 18.79 8.92
N PHE A 275 1.09 17.99 9.81
CA PHE A 275 0.69 16.61 9.55
C PHE A 275 -0.39 16.20 10.56
N ARG A 276 -1.07 15.08 10.30
CA ARG A 276 -1.99 14.43 11.23
C ARG A 276 -1.33 13.17 11.78
N PHE A 277 -1.47 12.92 13.08
CA PHE A 277 -1.00 11.69 13.71
C PHE A 277 -2.10 11.05 14.55
N MET A 278 -2.37 9.77 14.31
CA MET A 278 -3.31 8.97 15.09
C MET A 278 -2.57 7.83 15.78
N MET A 279 -2.60 7.85 17.11
CA MET A 279 -2.13 6.75 17.94
C MET A 279 -3.32 5.89 18.37
N TYR A 280 -3.18 4.57 18.27
CA TYR A 280 -4.17 3.62 18.74
C TYR A 280 -3.70 2.92 20.03
N PRO A 281 -4.29 3.26 21.18
CA PRO A 281 -3.90 2.66 22.45
C PRO A 281 -4.16 1.15 22.50
N THR A 282 -3.23 0.43 23.13
CA THR A 282 -3.19 -1.01 23.34
C THR A 282 -3.30 -1.82 22.04
N ARG A 283 -2.81 -1.27 20.93
CA ARG A 283 -2.84 -1.96 19.64
C ARG A 283 -1.44 -2.31 19.18
N GLU A 284 -1.29 -3.58 18.83
CA GLU A 284 -0.12 -4.15 18.17
C GLU A 284 -0.06 -3.75 16.68
N HIS A 285 0.90 -4.32 15.94
CA HIS A 285 1.16 -4.05 14.53
C HIS A 285 -0.06 -4.19 13.60
N GLY A 286 -0.99 -5.08 13.96
CA GLY A 286 -2.21 -5.32 13.21
C GLY A 286 -3.29 -4.25 13.39
N ILE A 287 -3.17 -3.32 14.33
CA ILE A 287 -4.15 -2.25 14.64
C ILE A 287 -5.60 -2.75 14.54
N ALA A 288 -5.92 -3.76 15.36
CA ALA A 288 -7.18 -4.51 15.29
C ALA A 288 -7.85 -4.71 16.67
N GLY A 289 -9.07 -5.24 16.64
CA GLY A 289 -9.91 -5.50 17.81
C GLY A 289 -11.08 -4.52 17.94
N GLY A 290 -12.26 -5.03 18.29
CA GLY A 290 -13.48 -4.22 18.42
C GLY A 290 -13.75 -3.36 17.16
N LYS A 291 -13.99 -2.06 17.37
CA LYS A 291 -14.23 -1.07 16.29
C LYS A 291 -12.96 -0.47 15.69
N THR A 292 -11.77 -0.87 16.12
CA THR A 292 -10.50 -0.23 15.73
C THR A 292 -10.29 -0.22 14.22
N ARG A 293 -10.51 -1.34 13.52
CA ARG A 293 -10.34 -1.38 12.05
C ARG A 293 -11.35 -0.51 11.32
N LEU A 294 -12.59 -0.44 11.80
CA LEU A 294 -13.60 0.43 11.22
C LEU A 294 -13.19 1.89 11.40
N HIS A 295 -12.84 2.31 12.62
CA HIS A 295 -12.35 3.67 12.89
C HIS A 295 -11.13 4.03 12.04
N LEU A 296 -10.16 3.12 11.92
CA LEU A 296 -8.97 3.29 11.09
C LEU A 296 -9.31 3.50 9.62
N PHE A 297 -10.08 2.60 9.01
CA PHE A 297 -10.40 2.73 7.59
C PHE A 297 -11.38 3.86 7.30
N THR A 298 -12.25 4.25 8.24
CA THR A 298 -13.04 5.49 8.13
C THR A 298 -12.13 6.71 8.11
N MET A 299 -11.17 6.82 9.02
CA MET A 299 -10.21 7.94 9.06
C MET A 299 -9.34 8.00 7.79
N ILE A 300 -8.81 6.85 7.34
CA ILE A 300 -8.02 6.77 6.09
C ILE A 300 -8.89 7.15 4.90
N THR A 301 -10.15 6.68 4.83
CA THR A 301 -11.09 7.07 3.78
C THR A 301 -11.33 8.57 3.80
N ASN A 302 -11.55 9.17 4.97
CA ASN A 302 -11.76 10.62 5.10
C ASN A 302 -10.53 11.41 4.63
N MET A 303 -9.31 10.93 4.92
CA MET A 303 -8.09 11.54 4.42
C MET A 303 -8.04 11.52 2.88
N VAL A 304 -8.40 10.40 2.27
CA VAL A 304 -8.46 10.26 0.81
C VAL A 304 -9.55 11.17 0.22
N THR A 305 -10.75 11.20 0.80
CA THR A 305 -11.87 11.95 0.24
C THR A 305 -11.75 13.46 0.48
N GLU A 306 -11.10 13.90 1.55
CA GLU A 306 -10.86 15.32 1.84
C GLU A 306 -9.85 15.95 0.87
N HIS A 307 -8.84 15.19 0.44
CA HIS A 307 -7.69 15.73 -0.29
C HIS A 307 -7.57 15.26 -1.74
N LEU A 308 -8.12 14.10 -2.08
CA LEU A 308 -8.01 13.52 -3.42
C LEU A 308 -9.37 13.50 -4.16
N ALA A 309 -10.47 13.12 -3.51
CA ALA A 309 -11.74 12.94 -4.21
C ALA A 309 -12.31 14.26 -4.80
N PRO A 310 -13.07 14.21 -5.91
CA PRO A 310 -13.74 15.38 -6.45
C PRO A 310 -14.69 16.04 -5.43
N ALA A 311 -14.75 17.38 -5.42
CA ALA A 311 -15.54 18.16 -4.47
C ALA A 311 -17.04 17.77 -4.46
N SER A 312 -17.59 17.35 -5.60
CA SER A 312 -18.99 16.90 -5.74
C SER A 312 -19.33 15.63 -4.96
N ARG A 313 -18.34 14.80 -4.59
CA ARG A 313 -18.50 13.55 -3.83
C ARG A 313 -18.01 13.65 -2.38
N ALA A 314 -17.20 14.66 -2.06
CA ALA A 314 -16.67 14.87 -0.71
C ALA A 314 -17.76 15.21 0.33
N GLU A 315 -18.82 15.93 -0.07
CA GLU A 315 -19.92 16.38 0.81
C GLU A 315 -20.84 15.22 1.28
N THR A 316 -21.03 14.19 0.46
CA THR A 316 -21.85 13.01 0.79
C THR A 316 -21.23 12.16 1.91
N SER A 317 -19.90 12.17 2.05
CA SER A 317 -19.19 11.45 3.12
C SER A 317 -19.37 12.10 4.50
N ARG A 318 -19.46 13.44 4.55
CA ARG A 318 -19.62 14.18 5.81
C ARG A 318 -21.03 13.98 6.41
N SER A 319 -22.06 13.86 5.57
CA SER A 319 -23.45 13.69 6.06
C SER A 319 -23.73 12.29 6.61
N THR A 320 -23.10 11.24 6.06
CA THR A 320 -23.30 9.86 6.54
C THR A 320 -22.60 9.56 7.86
N SER A 321 -21.50 10.28 8.17
CA SER A 321 -20.84 10.19 9.48
C SER A 321 -21.66 10.81 10.64
N ALA A 322 -22.54 11.76 10.33
CA ALA A 322 -23.38 12.45 11.31
C ALA A 322 -24.74 11.79 11.55
N ALA A 323 -25.16 10.84 10.70
CA ALA A 323 -26.46 10.17 10.77
C ALA A 323 -26.42 8.82 11.52
N GLY A 324 -25.28 8.48 12.13
CA GLY A 324 -25.07 7.26 12.91
C GLY A 324 -24.91 7.52 14.41
N GLU A 325 -25.80 8.33 14.99
CA GLU A 325 -26.09 8.36 16.44
C GLU A 325 -27.48 7.76 16.71
#